data_AF-A0A7S0HTW0-F1
#
_entry.id   AF-A0A7S0HTW0-F1
#
_cell.length_a   1.000
_cell.length_b   1.000
_cell.length_c   1.000
_cell.angle_alpha   90.00
_cell.angle_beta   90.00
_cell.angle_gamma   90.00
#
_symmetry.space_group_name_H-M   'P 1'
#
loop_
_entity.id
_entity.type
_entity.pdbx_description
1 polymer ?
#
loop_
_entity_poly.entity_id
_entity_poly.type
_entity_poly.pdbx_seq_one_letter_code
_entity_poly.pdbx_strand_id
1 'polypeptide(L)'
;MTRSKSMTVLGNRNTRKNMHTDRMSGAAYFSATKKHGAGKGNWGRPGDELSVPSIDEQDPAYDSADELFQRAFGTSPPSTSSFDWSAVQDLSDEDQMAMNEIEDAMREEWMKTCEKETEDISDEAEEFFGH
;
A
#
# COMPACT_ATOMS: atom_id res chain seq x y z
N MET A 1 44.50 -7.33 29.10
CA MET A 1 44.68 -8.41 28.11
C MET A 1 43.61 -8.26 27.04
N THR A 2 43.97 -7.72 25.89
CA THR A 2 43.09 -7.51 24.73
C THR A 2 42.99 -8.80 23.94
N ARG A 3 41.77 -9.31 23.71
CA ARG A 3 41.52 -10.46 22.82
C ARG A 3 41.17 -9.94 21.43
N SER A 4 42.16 -9.88 20.54
CA SER A 4 41.96 -9.69 19.10
C SER A 4 41.19 -10.89 18.54
N LYS A 5 40.01 -10.65 17.96
CA LYS A 5 39.28 -11.66 17.20
C LYS A 5 39.83 -11.66 15.77
N SER A 6 40.49 -12.76 15.40
CA SER A 6 40.93 -13.04 14.03
C SER A 6 39.73 -13.03 13.07
N MET A 7 39.83 -12.24 12.01
CA MET A 7 38.86 -12.19 10.92
C MET A 7 39.01 -13.45 10.06
N THR A 8 38.12 -14.43 10.21
CA THR A 8 38.11 -15.62 9.36
C THR A 8 37.52 -15.25 8.00
N VAL A 9 38.39 -15.16 7.00
CA VAL A 9 38.03 -15.10 5.58
C VAL A 9 37.45 -16.47 5.19
N LEU A 10 36.12 -16.56 5.12
CA LEU A 10 35.41 -17.63 4.41
C LEU A 10 35.16 -17.08 3.00
N GLY A 11 35.98 -17.39 2.00
CA GLY A 11 36.08 -18.73 1.45
C GLY A 11 34.96 -18.91 0.42
N ASN A 12 35.27 -18.60 -0.84
CA ASN A 12 34.59 -18.93 -2.09
C ASN A 12 33.23 -19.70 -1.96
N ARG A 13 32.09 -19.02 -2.13
CA ARG A 13 30.79 -19.70 -2.22
C ARG A 13 30.62 -20.29 -3.63
N ASN A 14 30.93 -21.57 -3.77
CA ASN A 14 30.52 -22.36 -4.94
C ASN A 14 29.00 -22.24 -5.13
N THR A 15 28.60 -21.88 -6.36
CA THR A 15 27.22 -21.74 -6.78
C THR A 15 26.47 -23.07 -6.61
N ARG A 16 25.29 -23.01 -5.98
CA ARG A 16 24.39 -24.14 -5.75
C ARG A 16 23.97 -24.74 -7.11
N LYS A 17 24.44 -25.94 -7.46
CA LYS A 17 23.99 -26.66 -8.67
C LYS A 17 22.79 -27.58 -8.44
N ASN A 18 22.13 -27.52 -7.28
CA ASN A 18 21.06 -28.46 -6.92
C ASN A 18 19.79 -27.67 -6.56
N MET A 19 18.94 -27.37 -7.54
CA MET A 19 17.64 -26.69 -7.34
C MET A 19 16.65 -27.55 -6.52
N HIS A 20 16.87 -28.86 -6.42
CA HIS A 20 15.97 -29.79 -5.75
C HIS A 20 15.98 -29.68 -4.21
N THR A 21 16.98 -29.01 -3.63
CA THR A 21 17.15 -28.89 -2.17
C THR A 21 17.02 -27.46 -1.68
N ASP A 22 16.50 -26.53 -2.49
CA ASP A 22 16.43 -25.11 -2.13
C ASP A 22 15.59 -24.84 -0.88
N ARG A 23 14.51 -25.63 -0.68
CA ARG A 23 13.64 -25.54 0.50
C ARG A 23 14.13 -26.37 1.69
N MET A 24 15.18 -27.18 1.54
CA MET A 24 15.75 -27.95 2.64
C MET A 24 16.62 -27.02 3.48
N SER A 25 16.20 -26.73 4.71
CA SER A 25 16.98 -25.89 5.62
C SER A 25 18.27 -26.61 6.00
N GLY A 26 19.40 -26.19 5.43
CA GLY A 26 20.74 -26.67 5.81
C GLY A 26 21.22 -26.20 7.19
N ALA A 27 20.43 -25.35 7.86
CA ALA A 27 20.67 -24.86 9.21
C ALA A 27 19.48 -25.22 10.11
N ALA A 28 19.76 -25.76 11.30
CA ALA A 28 18.74 -26.17 12.27
C ALA A 28 18.08 -25.00 13.03
N TYR A 29 18.32 -23.76 12.61
CA TYR A 29 17.71 -22.57 13.21
C TYR A 29 16.37 -22.31 12.53
N PHE A 30 15.31 -22.88 13.10
CA PHE A 30 13.94 -22.58 12.70
C PHE A 30 13.59 -21.14 13.11
N SER A 31 12.95 -20.40 12.20
CA SER A 31 12.38 -19.08 12.47
C SER A 31 11.08 -19.17 13.28
N ALA A 32 11.06 -20.00 14.33
CA ALA A 32 9.96 -19.98 15.28
C ALA A 32 10.00 -18.66 16.04
N THR A 33 8.86 -17.98 16.14
CA THR A 33 8.76 -16.68 16.81
C THR A 33 9.22 -16.83 18.27
N LYS A 34 10.34 -16.18 18.60
CA LYS A 34 10.96 -16.30 19.93
C LYS A 34 10.00 -15.78 20.99
N LYS A 35 9.79 -16.55 22.06
CA LYS A 35 8.90 -16.20 23.20
C LYS A 35 7.47 -15.82 22.77
N HIS A 36 6.97 -16.40 21.66
CA HIS A 36 5.67 -16.06 21.07
C HIS A 36 5.52 -14.57 20.74
N GLY A 37 6.62 -13.86 20.45
CA GLY A 37 6.59 -12.45 20.08
C GLY A 37 6.71 -11.45 21.24
N ALA A 38 6.74 -11.90 22.51
CA ALA A 38 6.90 -11.00 23.66
C ALA A 38 8.31 -10.42 23.80
N GLY A 39 8.38 -9.16 24.24
CA GLY A 39 9.59 -8.46 24.66
C GLY A 39 10.18 -7.51 23.63
N LYS A 40 11.09 -6.64 24.07
CA LYS A 40 11.74 -5.62 23.23
C LYS A 40 12.55 -6.27 22.10
N GLY A 41 12.29 -5.83 20.86
CA GLY A 41 12.97 -6.33 19.66
C GLY A 41 12.33 -7.58 19.02
N ASN A 42 11.12 -7.96 19.46
CA ASN A 42 10.27 -8.95 18.79
C ASN A 42 9.08 -8.27 18.10
N TRP A 43 8.33 -9.04 17.30
CA TRP A 43 7.18 -8.59 16.52
C TRP A 43 5.91 -8.26 17.34
N GLY A 44 5.93 -8.43 18.67
CA GLY A 44 4.74 -8.31 19.52
C GLY A 44 4.01 -9.64 19.70
N ARG A 45 3.23 -9.79 20.78
CA ARG A 45 2.33 -10.94 20.92
C ARG A 45 1.03 -10.65 20.20
N PRO A 46 0.44 -11.65 19.50
CA PRO A 46 -0.92 -11.52 19.00
C PRO A 46 -1.89 -11.22 20.16
N GLY A 47 -2.72 -10.19 20.00
CA GLY A 47 -3.71 -9.76 20.98
C GLY A 47 -3.25 -8.65 21.93
N ASP A 48 -1.96 -8.30 21.96
CA ASP A 48 -1.49 -7.14 22.75
C ASP A 48 -2.10 -5.83 22.21
N GLU A 49 -2.33 -5.76 20.90
CA GLU A 49 -2.99 -4.66 20.19
C GLU A 49 -4.48 -4.49 20.54
N LEU A 50 -5.14 -5.55 21.03
CA LEU A 50 -6.53 -5.50 21.47
C LEU A 50 -6.65 -4.94 22.90
N SER A 51 -5.55 -4.93 23.65
CA SER A 51 -5.51 -4.24 24.93
C SER A 51 -5.39 -2.74 24.66
N VAL A 52 -6.54 -2.07 24.59
CA VAL A 52 -6.58 -0.61 24.60
C VAL A 52 -6.06 -0.19 25.98
N PRO A 53 -4.95 0.56 26.07
CA PRO A 53 -4.55 1.15 27.35
C PRO A 53 -5.73 1.93 27.91
N SER A 54 -5.99 1.86 29.21
CA SER A 54 -6.97 2.73 29.84
C SER A 54 -6.58 4.17 29.54
N ILE A 55 -7.33 4.81 28.66
CA ILE A 55 -7.11 6.20 28.30
C ILE A 55 -7.51 7.02 29.53
N ASP A 56 -6.56 7.80 30.04
CA ASP A 56 -6.84 8.77 31.10
C ASP A 56 -7.39 10.04 30.45
N GLU A 57 -8.70 10.23 30.54
CA GLU A 57 -9.38 11.43 30.02
C GLU A 57 -8.92 12.72 30.73
N GLN A 58 -8.21 12.63 31.85
CA GLN A 58 -7.65 13.77 32.57
C GLN A 58 -6.16 14.04 32.22
N ASP A 59 -5.54 13.27 31.33
CA ASP A 59 -4.17 13.53 30.87
C ASP A 59 -4.14 14.86 30.08
N PRO A 60 -3.29 15.84 30.45
CA PRO A 60 -3.13 17.08 29.70
C PRO A 60 -2.71 16.90 28.23
N ALA A 61 -2.18 15.73 27.86
CA ALA A 61 -1.85 15.37 26.49
C ALA A 61 -2.96 14.61 25.76
N TYR A 62 -4.08 14.31 26.43
CA TYR A 62 -5.24 13.67 25.83
C TYR A 62 -6.13 14.71 25.14
N ASP A 63 -5.96 14.85 23.83
CA ASP A 63 -6.90 15.58 23.00
C ASP A 63 -8.04 14.63 22.60
N SER A 64 -9.25 14.88 23.10
CA SER A 64 -10.40 14.10 22.66
C SER A 64 -10.70 14.40 21.18
N ALA A 65 -11.08 13.36 20.42
CA ALA A 65 -11.41 13.51 19.01
C ALA A 65 -12.54 14.53 18.79
N ASP A 66 -13.48 14.63 19.74
CA ASP A 66 -14.60 15.56 19.70
C ASP A 66 -14.16 17.01 19.87
N GLU A 67 -13.23 17.30 20.80
CA GLU A 67 -12.67 18.65 20.98
C GLU A 67 -11.84 19.09 19.77
N LEU A 68 -11.05 18.17 19.20
CA LEU A 68 -10.31 18.41 17.95
C LEU A 68 -11.26 18.72 16.79
N PHE A 69 -12.34 17.97 16.66
CA PHE A 69 -13.33 18.17 15.61
C PHE A 69 -14.07 19.50 15.80
N GLN A 70 -14.50 19.83 17.01
CA GLN A 70 -15.12 21.13 17.32
C GLN A 70 -14.17 22.30 17.05
N ARG A 71 -12.88 22.16 17.37
CA ARG A 71 -11.88 23.19 17.07
C ARG A 71 -11.66 23.39 15.57
N ALA A 72 -11.71 22.31 14.78
CA ALA A 72 -11.47 22.37 13.34
C ALA A 72 -12.71 22.84 12.54
N PHE A 73 -13.90 22.38 12.92
CA PHE A 73 -15.12 22.53 12.13
C PHE A 73 -16.20 23.39 12.82
N GLY A 74 -16.01 23.77 14.09
CA GLY A 74 -16.96 24.59 14.85
C GLY A 74 -18.25 23.88 15.25
N THR A 75 -18.36 22.58 14.99
CA THR A 75 -19.54 21.75 15.25
C THR A 75 -19.12 20.44 15.93
N SER A 76 -20.06 19.74 16.56
CA SER A 76 -19.80 18.38 17.07
C SER A 76 -19.68 17.39 15.91
N PRO A 77 -18.80 16.38 16.00
CA PRO A 77 -18.72 15.35 14.97
C PRO A 77 -20.06 14.64 14.80
N PRO A 78 -20.47 14.32 13.55
CA PRO A 78 -21.70 13.58 13.32
C PRO A 78 -21.60 12.21 14.00
N SER A 79 -22.65 11.83 14.74
CA SER A 79 -22.72 10.51 15.36
C SER A 79 -22.54 9.43 14.29
N THR A 80 -21.54 8.57 14.46
CA THR A 80 -21.27 7.45 13.55
C THR A 80 -22.41 6.44 13.50
N SER A 81 -23.36 6.50 14.44
CA SER A 81 -24.58 5.68 14.42
C SER A 81 -25.61 6.11 13.36
N SER A 82 -25.45 7.31 12.79
CA SER A 82 -26.35 7.88 11.77
C SER A 82 -25.70 7.97 10.39
N PHE A 83 -24.43 7.56 10.26
CA PHE A 83 -23.74 7.57 8.97
C PHE A 83 -24.01 6.27 8.23
N ASP A 84 -24.80 6.36 7.17
CA ASP A 84 -25.20 5.22 6.36
C ASP A 84 -24.25 5.07 5.16
N TRP A 85 -23.39 4.05 5.21
CA TRP A 85 -22.52 3.69 4.10
C TRP A 85 -23.28 3.26 2.85
N SER A 86 -24.55 2.86 2.98
CA SER A 86 -25.37 2.52 1.81
C SER A 86 -25.76 3.75 1.00
N ALA A 87 -25.84 4.93 1.63
CA ALA A 87 -26.04 6.21 0.93
C ALA A 87 -24.81 6.68 0.14
N VAL A 88 -23.64 6.07 0.34
CA VAL A 88 -22.39 6.38 -0.39
C VAL A 88 -22.25 5.54 -1.66
N GLN A 89 -23.05 4.48 -1.82
CA GLN A 89 -23.00 3.60 -2.99
C GLN A 89 -23.70 4.20 -4.21
N ASP A 90 -24.69 5.05 -3.98
CA ASP A 90 -25.47 5.67 -5.05
C ASP A 90 -24.85 7.05 -5.37
N LEU A 91 -24.14 7.14 -6.49
CA LEU A 91 -23.75 8.43 -7.05
C LEU A 91 -25.01 9.21 -7.40
N SER A 92 -25.00 10.52 -7.15
CA SER A 92 -26.10 11.36 -7.60
C SER A 92 -26.17 11.35 -9.13
N ASP A 93 -27.36 11.56 -9.69
CA ASP A 93 -27.53 11.62 -11.15
C ASP A 93 -26.59 12.68 -11.78
N GLU A 94 -26.32 13.77 -11.06
CA GLU A 94 -25.39 14.83 -11.47
C GLU A 94 -23.94 14.32 -11.52
N ASP A 95 -23.48 13.64 -10.46
CA ASP A 95 -22.13 13.07 -10.41
C ASP A 95 -21.95 11.99 -11.48
N GLN A 96 -22.99 11.19 -11.73
CA GLN A 96 -22.98 10.19 -12.78
C GLN A 96 -22.86 10.82 -14.17
N MET A 97 -23.58 11.91 -14.44
CA MET A 97 -23.48 12.64 -15.71
C MET A 97 -22.08 13.26 -15.89
N ALA A 98 -21.53 13.87 -14.85
CA ALA A 98 -20.19 14.44 -14.89
C ALA A 98 -19.11 13.37 -15.19
N MET A 99 -19.22 12.17 -14.61
CA MET A 99 -18.32 11.07 -14.90
C MET A 99 -18.46 10.56 -16.35
N ASN A 100 -19.70 10.44 -16.84
CA ASN A 100 -19.97 10.02 -18.21
C ASN A 100 -19.40 11.01 -19.23
N GLU A 101 -19.53 12.32 -18.99
CA GLU A 101 -18.98 13.36 -19.88
C GLU A 101 -17.44 13.26 -19.98
N ILE A 102 -16.78 12.98 -18.86
CA ILE A 102 -15.31 12.76 -18.84
C ILE A 102 -14.94 11.50 -19.63
N GLU A 103 -15.67 10.40 -19.45
CA GLU A 103 -15.43 9.16 -20.19
C GLU A 103 -15.61 9.34 -21.70
N ASP A 104 -16.64 10.08 -22.11
CA ASP A 104 -16.91 10.37 -23.52
C ASP A 104 -15.80 11.24 -24.13
N ALA A 105 -15.36 12.29 -23.42
CA ALA A 105 -14.26 13.13 -23.88
C ALA A 105 -12.95 12.33 -24.07
N MET A 106 -12.62 11.45 -23.11
CA MET A 106 -11.44 10.58 -23.21
C MET A 106 -11.55 9.59 -24.36
N ARG A 107 -12.75 9.03 -24.58
CA ARG A 107 -13.00 8.11 -25.70
C ARG A 107 -12.83 8.81 -27.05
N GLU A 108 -13.35 10.02 -27.20
CA GLU A 108 -13.19 10.80 -28.43
C GLU A 108 -11.72 11.15 -28.71
N GLU A 109 -10.97 11.57 -27.69
CA GLU A 109 -9.55 11.86 -27.83
C GLU A 109 -8.75 10.61 -28.24
N TRP A 110 -9.07 9.46 -27.64
CA TRP A 110 -8.44 8.20 -28.00
C TRP A 110 -8.73 7.79 -29.44
N MET A 111 -9.99 7.93 -29.90
CA MET A 111 -10.35 7.64 -31.29
C MET A 111 -9.62 8.55 -32.28
N LYS A 112 -9.55 9.85 -32.01
CA LYS A 112 -8.79 10.80 -32.83
C LYS A 112 -7.30 10.46 -32.89
N THR A 113 -6.74 9.97 -31.79
CA THR A 113 -5.34 9.55 -31.74
C THR A 113 -5.10 8.32 -32.62
N CYS A 114 -5.99 7.32 -32.58
CA CYS A 114 -5.92 6.14 -33.43
C CYS A 114 -6.09 6.48 -34.92
N GLU A 115 -7.01 7.39 -35.26
CA GLU A 115 -7.21 7.86 -36.63
C GLU A 115 -5.95 8.54 -37.16
N LYS A 116 -5.38 9.46 -36.36
CA LYS A 116 -4.14 10.15 -36.70
C LYS A 116 -2.96 9.19 -36.86
N GLU A 117 -2.80 8.22 -35.97
CA GLU A 117 -1.74 7.22 -36.08
C GLU A 117 -1.89 6.39 -37.36
N THR A 118 -3.13 6.08 -37.75
CA THR A 118 -3.41 5.35 -39.00
C THR A 118 -3.07 6.18 -40.23
N GLU A 119 -3.39 7.48 -40.23
CA GLU A 119 -3.00 8.43 -41.29
C GLU A 119 -1.48 8.55 -41.38
N ASP A 120 -0.80 8.77 -40.25
CA ASP A 120 0.66 8.92 -40.19
C ASP A 120 1.36 7.64 -40.72
N ILE A 121 0.84 6.45 -40.43
CA ILE A 121 1.34 5.17 -40.99
C ILE A 121 1.10 5.07 -42.51
N SER A 122 -0.06 5.52 -42.98
CA SER A 122 -0.39 5.50 -44.41
C SER A 122 0.55 6.41 -45.20
N ASP A 123 0.79 7.62 -44.69
CA ASP A 123 1.69 8.60 -45.30
C ASP A 123 3.14 8.09 -45.30
N GLU A 124 3.62 7.50 -44.20
CA GLU A 124 4.96 6.86 -44.14
C GLU A 124 5.09 5.70 -45.13
N ALA A 125 4.04 4.89 -45.31
CA ALA A 125 4.03 3.80 -46.27
C ALA A 125 4.07 4.31 -47.72
N GLU A 126 3.33 5.38 -48.04
CA GLU A 126 3.40 6.01 -49.36
C GLU A 126 4.77 6.63 -49.64
N GLU A 127 5.42 7.25 -48.65
CA GLU A 127 6.79 7.75 -48.77
C GLU A 127 7.80 6.62 -48.98
N PHE A 128 7.63 5.49 -48.29
CA PHE A 128 8.54 4.35 -48.38
C PHE A 128 8.40 3.56 -49.69
N PHE A 129 7.18 3.33 -50.17
CA PHE A 129 6.92 2.52 -51.38
C PHE A 129 6.78 3.35 -52.67
N GLY A 130 6.59 4.67 -52.57
CA GLY A 130 6.43 5.57 -53.71
C GLY A 130 7.74 6.06 -54.35
N HIS A 131 8.89 5.59 -53.85
CA HIS A 131 10.23 6.04 -54.27
C HIS A 131 10.96 5.10 -55.24
#